data_AF-A0A5C5TXF6-F1
#
_entry.id   AF-A0A5C5TXF6-F1
#
_cell.length_a   1.000
_cell.length_b   1.000
_cell.length_c   1.000
_cell.angle_alpha   90.00
_cell.angle_beta   90.00
_cell.angle_gamma   90.00
#
_symmetry.space_group_name_H-M   'P 1'
#
loop_
_entity.id
_entity.type
_entity.pdbx_description
1 polymer ?
#
loop_
_entity_poly.entity_id
_entity_poly.type
_entity_poly.pdbx_seq_one_letter_code
_entity_poly.pdbx_strand_id
1 'polypeptide(L)'
;MAQVPKRVAERLVAGIKRYQPILAAARSRDVGESDTVTIVKDMLADVFGYDKYADVTSEYAIRGTYCDLAIKLDGQLETLIEVKAIGLDLKDIHVKQAVDYAANQGVDWVLLTNGIIWRVYHIIFAKPIDQELLVEIDFSAINSRSKGDLERLFLWCKEGWQRSVLGEYRSQRQALSRFYVGAMVQSDVVVDVIRRELRRLSPNVKIEVEQIRDVLVNEVLKRDVTEGERAVEARKRIAKASGRALRAKKQTRVAGVTQDEQEAV
;
A
#
# COMPACT_ATOMS: atom_id res chain seq x y z
N MET A 1 11.44 1.71 4.50
CA MET A 1 11.20 1.56 3.06
C MET A 1 12.35 0.76 2.47
N ALA A 2 12.11 0.04 1.37
CA ALA A 2 13.13 -0.76 0.70
C ALA A 2 14.32 0.13 0.27
N GLN A 3 15.54 -0.38 0.41
CA GLN A 3 16.74 0.32 -0.02
C GLN A 3 16.75 0.44 -1.56
N VAL A 4 16.75 1.66 -2.07
CA VAL A 4 16.82 1.93 -3.53
C VAL A 4 18.21 1.53 -4.05
N PRO A 5 18.32 0.60 -5.02
CA PRO A 5 19.60 0.25 -5.62
C PRO A 5 20.26 1.47 -6.30
N LYS A 6 21.59 1.57 -6.23
CA LYS A 6 22.35 2.72 -6.77
C LYS A 6 22.00 3.03 -8.24
N ARG A 7 21.96 2.00 -9.10
CA ARG A 7 21.58 2.14 -10.52
C ARG A 7 20.18 2.73 -10.70
N VAL A 8 19.22 2.33 -9.86
CA VAL A 8 17.85 2.85 -9.91
C VAL A 8 17.81 4.30 -9.42
N ALA A 9 18.52 4.62 -8.34
CA ALA A 9 18.63 6.00 -7.86
C ALA A 9 19.23 6.94 -8.92
N GLU A 10 20.28 6.52 -9.62
CA GLU A 10 20.89 7.28 -10.72
C GLU A 10 19.89 7.51 -11.88
N ARG A 11 19.13 6.48 -12.27
CA ARG A 11 18.07 6.58 -13.28
C ARG A 11 16.97 7.55 -12.85
N LEU A 12 16.49 7.42 -11.61
CA LEU A 12 15.45 8.31 -11.06
C LEU A 12 15.92 9.78 -11.07
N VAL A 13 17.15 10.04 -10.62
CA VAL A 13 17.73 11.40 -10.63
C VAL A 13 17.80 11.98 -12.04
N ALA A 14 18.26 11.20 -13.02
CA ALA A 14 18.30 11.61 -14.42
C ALA A 14 16.89 11.85 -14.98
N GLY A 15 15.96 10.94 -14.68
CA GLY A 15 14.55 11.02 -15.07
C GLY A 15 13.85 12.27 -14.53
N ILE A 16 14.00 12.57 -13.24
CA ILE A 16 13.44 13.77 -12.62
C ILE A 16 13.93 15.04 -13.35
N LYS A 17 15.25 15.17 -13.54
CA LYS A 17 15.86 16.33 -14.21
C LYS A 17 15.41 16.49 -15.66
N ARG A 18 15.16 15.37 -16.36
CA ARG A 18 14.70 15.37 -17.75
C ARG A 18 13.22 15.72 -17.86
N TYR A 19 12.37 15.10 -17.04
CA TYR A 19 10.92 15.15 -17.23
C TYR A 19 10.22 16.31 -16.53
N GLN A 20 10.75 16.85 -15.42
CA GLN A 20 10.18 18.05 -14.81
C GLN A 20 10.03 19.24 -15.78
N PRO A 21 11.06 19.64 -16.57
CA PRO A 21 10.90 20.72 -17.54
C PRO A 21 9.98 20.35 -18.71
N ILE A 22 9.96 19.08 -19.14
CA ILE A 22 9.04 18.60 -20.19
C ILE A 22 7.59 18.74 -19.74
N LEU A 23 7.28 18.29 -18.53
CA LEU A 23 5.95 18.38 -17.93
C LEU A 23 5.54 19.85 -17.74
N ALA A 24 6.45 20.71 -17.30
CA ALA A 24 6.18 22.15 -17.16
C ALA A 24 5.82 22.78 -18.52
N ALA A 25 6.57 22.48 -19.58
CA ALA A 25 6.33 22.99 -20.93
C ALA A 25 5.07 22.38 -21.59
N ALA A 26 4.75 21.14 -21.28
CA ALA A 26 3.51 20.49 -21.72
C ALA A 26 2.30 21.12 -21.02
N ARG A 27 2.40 21.38 -19.71
CA ARG A 27 1.36 22.06 -18.93
C ARG A 27 1.13 23.49 -19.39
N SER A 28 2.20 24.24 -19.68
CA SER A 28 2.08 25.62 -20.17
C SER A 28 1.41 25.72 -21.54
N ARG A 29 1.48 24.66 -22.34
CA ARG A 29 0.80 24.56 -23.64
C ARG A 29 -0.58 23.90 -23.57
N ASP A 30 -1.01 23.49 -22.37
CA ASP A 30 -2.26 22.78 -22.11
C ASP A 30 -2.49 21.60 -23.07
N VAL A 31 -1.48 20.73 -23.19
CA VAL A 31 -1.55 19.60 -24.13
C VAL A 31 -2.66 18.60 -23.76
N GLY A 32 -3.24 17.97 -24.77
CA GLY A 32 -4.34 17.02 -24.60
C GLY A 32 -3.92 15.68 -23.98
N GLU A 33 -4.90 14.80 -23.80
CA GLU A 33 -4.72 13.46 -23.22
C GLU A 33 -3.74 12.61 -24.03
N SER A 34 -3.85 12.57 -25.36
CA SER A 34 -2.96 11.78 -26.24
C SER A 34 -1.48 12.19 -26.14
N ASP A 35 -1.20 13.50 -26.09
CA ASP A 35 0.15 14.01 -25.88
C ASP A 35 0.67 13.65 -24.48
N THR A 36 -0.22 13.71 -23.48
CA THR A 36 0.10 13.34 -22.10
C THR A 36 0.41 11.84 -21.98
N VAL A 37 -0.37 10.98 -22.65
CA VAL A 37 -0.12 9.53 -22.75
C VAL A 37 1.26 9.25 -23.33
N THR A 38 1.67 10.00 -24.36
CA THR A 38 3.00 9.85 -24.98
C THR A 38 4.10 10.17 -23.97
N ILE A 39 3.99 11.28 -23.23
CA ILE A 39 4.95 11.66 -22.18
C ILE A 39 4.98 10.60 -21.07
N VAL A 40 3.82 10.13 -20.62
CA VAL A 40 3.68 9.09 -19.58
C VAL A 40 4.36 7.79 -20.02
N LYS A 41 4.17 7.37 -21.28
CA LYS A 41 4.81 6.16 -21.84
C LYS A 41 6.33 6.28 -21.82
N ASP A 42 6.86 7.45 -22.14
CA ASP A 42 8.31 7.69 -22.09
C ASP A 42 8.82 7.73 -20.62
N MET A 43 8.04 8.30 -19.69
CA MET A 43 8.38 8.28 -18.25
C MET A 43 8.38 6.85 -17.67
N LEU A 44 7.43 6.01 -18.04
CA LEU A 44 7.39 4.60 -17.63
C LEU A 44 8.70 3.89 -17.99
N ALA A 45 9.25 4.18 -19.17
CA ALA A 45 10.52 3.60 -19.58
C ALA A 45 11.73 4.26 -18.91
N ASP A 46 11.88 5.57 -19.10
CA ASP A 46 13.10 6.28 -18.72
C ASP A 46 13.26 6.46 -17.21
N VAL A 47 12.14 6.63 -16.50
CA VAL A 47 12.14 6.87 -15.06
C VAL A 47 11.93 5.57 -14.31
N PHE A 48 10.87 4.83 -14.67
CA PHE A 48 10.42 3.67 -13.91
C PHE A 48 10.98 2.33 -14.39
N GLY A 49 11.73 2.34 -15.51
CA GLY A 49 12.53 1.19 -15.95
C GLY A 49 11.74 0.10 -16.66
N TYR A 50 10.52 0.40 -17.12
CA TYR A 50 9.73 -0.53 -17.94
C TYR A 50 10.23 -0.52 -19.38
N ASP A 51 10.26 -1.67 -20.03
CA ASP A 51 10.51 -1.77 -21.45
C ASP A 51 9.28 -1.29 -22.24
N LYS A 52 9.48 -0.31 -23.12
CA LYS A 52 8.39 0.34 -23.88
C LYS A 52 7.66 -0.61 -24.83
N TYR A 53 8.29 -1.70 -25.25
CA TYR A 53 7.76 -2.65 -26.22
C TYR A 53 7.32 -3.96 -25.58
N ALA A 54 8.06 -4.42 -24.56
CA ALA A 54 7.79 -5.68 -23.88
C ALA A 54 6.86 -5.50 -22.67
N ASP A 55 7.04 -4.44 -21.89
CA ASP A 55 6.29 -4.27 -20.63
C ASP A 55 5.08 -3.33 -20.77
N VAL A 56 5.14 -2.32 -21.64
CA VAL A 56 4.08 -1.31 -21.77
C VAL A 56 3.22 -1.55 -23.01
N THR A 57 1.95 -1.85 -22.82
CA THR A 57 0.97 -1.96 -23.91
C THR A 57 0.07 -0.74 -23.98
N SER A 58 -0.16 -0.24 -25.19
CA SER A 58 -1.19 0.77 -25.49
C SER A 58 -2.46 0.06 -25.94
N GLU A 59 -3.64 0.64 -25.67
CA GLU A 59 -4.94 0.13 -26.11
C GLU A 59 -5.26 -1.31 -25.70
N TYR A 60 -5.36 -1.56 -24.39
CA TYR A 60 -5.88 -2.85 -23.93
C TYR A 60 -7.41 -2.83 -23.98
N ALA A 61 -7.96 -3.13 -25.16
CA ALA A 61 -9.38 -3.25 -25.39
C ALA A 61 -9.91 -4.54 -24.75
N ILE A 62 -10.68 -4.44 -23.67
CA ILE A 62 -11.43 -5.58 -23.17
C ILE A 62 -12.89 -5.19 -22.96
N ARG A 63 -13.77 -5.88 -23.71
CA ARG A 63 -15.24 -5.76 -23.60
C ARG A 63 -15.77 -4.34 -23.80
N GLY A 64 -15.12 -3.53 -24.65
CA GLY A 64 -15.61 -2.20 -25.05
C GLY A 64 -15.22 -1.04 -24.13
N THR A 65 -14.41 -1.29 -23.09
CA THR A 65 -13.78 -0.25 -22.27
C THR A 65 -12.28 -0.30 -22.48
N TYR A 66 -11.65 0.87 -22.61
CA TYR A 66 -10.23 1.04 -22.89
C TYR A 66 -9.57 1.68 -21.68
N CYS A 67 -8.44 1.15 -21.24
CA CYS A 67 -7.47 1.90 -20.44
C CYS A 67 -6.35 2.36 -21.37
N ASP A 68 -5.79 3.53 -21.10
CA ASP A 68 -4.81 4.14 -22.00
C ASP A 68 -3.54 3.28 -22.12
N LEU A 69 -3.04 2.81 -20.98
CA LEU A 69 -1.83 2.00 -20.90
C LEU A 69 -2.03 0.85 -19.90
N ALA A 70 -1.29 -0.23 -20.11
CA ALA A 70 -1.14 -1.27 -19.11
C ALA A 70 0.30 -1.78 -19.03
N ILE A 71 0.68 -2.24 -17.84
CA ILE A 71 1.96 -2.89 -17.59
C ILE A 71 1.73 -4.40 -17.59
N LYS A 72 2.48 -5.10 -18.44
CA LYS A 72 2.56 -6.54 -18.46
C LYS A 72 3.97 -6.98 -18.13
N LEU A 73 4.14 -7.84 -17.13
CA LEU A 73 5.44 -8.43 -16.80
C LEU A 73 5.35 -9.94 -17.00
N ASP A 74 6.31 -10.52 -17.71
CA ASP A 74 6.34 -11.95 -18.01
C ASP A 74 5.02 -12.48 -18.63
N GLY A 75 4.35 -11.64 -19.41
CA GLY A 75 3.08 -11.94 -20.07
C GLY A 75 1.84 -11.80 -19.17
N GLN A 76 1.99 -11.50 -17.88
CA GLN A 76 0.89 -11.28 -16.94
C GLN A 76 0.56 -9.79 -16.82
N LEU A 77 -0.72 -9.48 -16.71
CA LEU A 77 -1.21 -8.11 -16.55
C LEU A 77 -1.07 -7.69 -15.08
N GLU A 78 -0.22 -6.69 -14.82
CA GLU A 78 0.17 -6.32 -13.46
C GLU A 78 -0.47 -5.00 -13.00
N THR A 79 -0.67 -4.06 -13.92
CA THR A 79 -1.21 -2.73 -13.60
C THR A 79 -1.95 -2.16 -14.79
N LEU A 80 -3.09 -1.54 -14.52
CA LEU A 80 -3.79 -0.68 -15.47
C LEU A 80 -3.49 0.78 -15.18
N ILE A 81 -3.32 1.57 -16.24
CA ILE A 81 -2.98 2.98 -16.13
C ILE A 81 -4.00 3.79 -16.91
N GLU A 82 -4.71 4.64 -16.18
CA GLU A 82 -5.59 5.67 -16.72
C GLU A 82 -4.82 6.99 -16.78
N VAL A 83 -4.79 7.60 -17.95
CA VAL A 83 -4.14 8.88 -18.20
C VAL A 83 -5.21 9.94 -18.46
N LYS A 84 -4.92 11.17 -18.04
CA LYS A 84 -5.75 12.35 -18.29
C LYS A 84 -4.90 13.45 -18.90
N ALA A 85 -5.56 14.44 -19.51
CA ALA A 85 -4.89 15.66 -19.99
C ALA A 85 -4.09 16.34 -18.86
N ILE A 86 -2.94 16.90 -19.20
CA ILE A 86 -1.95 17.40 -18.21
C ILE A 86 -2.50 18.50 -17.30
N GLY A 87 -3.43 19.32 -17.79
CA GLY A 87 -4.09 20.39 -17.05
C GLY A 87 -5.26 19.94 -16.18
N LEU A 88 -5.71 18.68 -16.31
CA LEU A 88 -6.90 18.18 -15.61
C LEU A 88 -6.57 17.76 -14.18
N ASP A 89 -7.33 18.27 -13.22
CA ASP A 89 -7.29 17.81 -11.83
C ASP A 89 -7.83 16.37 -11.72
N LEU A 90 -7.06 15.50 -11.06
CA LEU A 90 -7.44 14.12 -10.86
C LEU A 90 -8.50 14.00 -9.76
N LYS A 91 -9.60 13.30 -10.05
CA LYS A 91 -10.71 13.03 -9.12
C LYS A 91 -10.96 11.53 -9.05
N ASP A 92 -11.52 11.05 -7.95
CA ASP A 92 -11.79 9.61 -7.75
C ASP A 92 -12.76 9.05 -8.80
N ILE A 93 -13.65 9.87 -9.36
CA ILE A 93 -14.51 9.43 -10.45
C ILE A 93 -13.72 9.02 -11.70
N HIS A 94 -12.53 9.57 -11.92
CA HIS A 94 -11.68 9.24 -13.07
C HIS A 94 -11.05 7.84 -12.94
N VAL A 95 -10.89 7.31 -11.72
CA VAL A 95 -10.30 5.96 -11.53
C VAL A 95 -11.34 4.84 -11.61
N LYS A 96 -12.63 5.17 -11.57
CA LYS A 96 -13.72 4.19 -11.45
C LYS A 96 -13.70 3.16 -12.58
N GLN A 97 -13.55 3.61 -13.83
CA GLN A 97 -13.53 2.71 -14.99
C GLN A 97 -12.35 1.73 -14.93
N ALA A 98 -11.16 2.24 -14.59
CA ALA A 98 -9.96 1.43 -14.46
C ALA A 98 -10.06 0.44 -13.27
N VAL A 99 -10.68 0.83 -12.15
CA VAL A 99 -10.93 -0.06 -10.99
C VAL A 99 -11.90 -1.18 -11.34
N ASP A 100 -13.05 -0.84 -11.92
CA ASP A 100 -14.06 -1.83 -12.33
C ASP A 100 -13.44 -2.85 -13.29
N TYR A 101 -12.55 -2.39 -14.17
CA TYR A 101 -11.91 -3.24 -15.15
C TYR A 101 -10.79 -4.11 -14.55
N ALA A 102 -9.88 -3.55 -13.76
CA ALA A 102 -8.83 -4.31 -13.08
C ALA A 102 -9.44 -5.38 -12.16
N ALA A 103 -10.53 -5.07 -11.45
CA ALA A 103 -11.24 -6.04 -10.63
C ALA A 103 -11.80 -7.23 -11.44
N ASN A 104 -12.29 -6.99 -12.66
CA ASN A 104 -12.75 -8.06 -13.56
C ASN A 104 -11.61 -8.93 -14.12
N GLN A 105 -10.39 -8.41 -14.17
CA GLN A 105 -9.19 -9.14 -14.64
C GLN A 105 -8.36 -9.74 -13.50
N GLY A 106 -8.75 -9.51 -12.24
CA GLY A 106 -7.98 -9.96 -11.08
C GLY A 106 -6.66 -9.19 -10.90
N VAL A 107 -6.60 -7.95 -11.39
CA VAL A 107 -5.44 -7.07 -11.24
C VAL A 107 -5.58 -6.27 -9.95
N ASP A 108 -4.56 -6.34 -9.09
CA ASP A 108 -4.58 -5.72 -7.77
C ASP A 108 -4.39 -4.20 -7.80
N TRP A 109 -3.91 -3.64 -8.92
CA TRP A 109 -3.36 -2.29 -8.95
C TRP A 109 -3.83 -1.45 -10.14
N VAL A 110 -4.17 -0.21 -9.85
CA VAL A 110 -4.53 0.80 -10.84
C VAL A 110 -3.75 2.08 -10.58
N LEU A 111 -3.26 2.69 -11.65
CA LEU A 111 -2.59 3.97 -11.62
C LEU A 111 -3.44 5.01 -12.37
N LEU A 112 -3.63 6.18 -11.77
CA LEU A 112 -4.28 7.34 -12.39
C LEU A 112 -3.25 8.48 -12.45
N THR A 113 -3.04 9.06 -13.64
CA THR A 113 -2.05 10.12 -13.81
C THR A 113 -2.43 11.16 -14.86
N ASN A 114 -1.94 12.39 -14.69
CA ASN A 114 -1.90 13.41 -15.75
C ASN A 114 -0.46 13.77 -16.14
N GLY A 115 0.50 12.88 -15.84
CA GLY A 115 1.93 13.10 -16.01
C GLY A 115 2.58 13.87 -14.84
N ILE A 116 1.87 14.79 -14.20
CA ILE A 116 2.35 15.54 -13.04
C ILE A 116 1.99 14.83 -11.73
N ILE A 117 0.70 14.58 -11.51
CA ILE A 117 0.21 13.85 -10.35
C ILE A 117 0.08 12.37 -10.71
N TRP A 118 0.67 11.52 -9.88
CA TRP A 118 0.62 10.07 -10.00
C TRP A 118 -0.07 9.49 -8.77
N ARG A 119 -1.22 8.84 -8.97
CA ARG A 119 -2.00 8.17 -7.92
C ARG A 119 -1.99 6.67 -8.13
N VAL A 120 -1.62 5.93 -7.09
CA VAL A 120 -1.58 4.46 -7.09
C VAL A 120 -2.66 3.94 -6.15
N TYR A 121 -3.57 3.14 -6.70
CA TYR A 121 -4.68 2.53 -6.00
C TYR A 121 -4.49 1.01 -5.90
N HIS A 122 -4.75 0.46 -4.73
CA HIS A 122 -4.88 -0.98 -4.51
C HIS A 122 -6.36 -1.37 -4.52
N ILE A 123 -6.72 -2.38 -5.30
CA ILE A 123 -8.09 -2.89 -5.39
C ILE A 123 -8.36 -3.86 -4.25
N ILE A 124 -9.50 -3.66 -3.61
CA ILE A 124 -10.01 -4.53 -2.56
C ILE A 124 -11.14 -5.35 -3.18
N PHE A 125 -10.87 -6.64 -3.40
CA PHE A 125 -11.83 -7.61 -3.93
C PHE A 125 -12.88 -7.99 -2.88
N ALA A 126 -13.74 -7.02 -2.54
CA ALA A 126 -14.89 -7.16 -1.68
C ALA A 126 -16.19 -7.11 -2.50
N LYS A 127 -17.34 -7.17 -1.81
CA LYS A 127 -18.66 -6.97 -2.42
C LYS A 127 -19.36 -5.84 -1.67
N PRO A 128 -19.47 -4.62 -2.25
CA PRO A 128 -18.97 -4.19 -3.56
C PRO A 128 -17.44 -4.12 -3.64
N ILE A 129 -16.89 -4.02 -4.86
CA ILE A 129 -15.47 -3.73 -5.08
C ILE A 129 -15.15 -2.38 -4.43
N ASP A 130 -14.01 -2.32 -3.74
CA ASP A 130 -13.51 -1.10 -3.10
C ASP A 130 -12.06 -0.85 -3.52
N GLN A 131 -11.54 0.34 -3.24
CA GLN A 131 -10.20 0.75 -3.64
C GLN A 131 -9.56 1.67 -2.61
N GLU A 132 -8.25 1.54 -2.43
CA GLU A 132 -7.48 2.31 -1.47
C GLU A 132 -6.39 3.11 -2.18
N LEU A 133 -6.42 4.44 -2.07
CA LEU A 133 -5.31 5.30 -2.53
C LEU A 133 -4.08 5.07 -1.64
N LEU A 134 -3.07 4.41 -2.18
CA LEU A 134 -1.85 4.08 -1.45
C LEU A 134 -0.76 5.13 -1.56
N VAL A 135 -0.63 5.76 -2.72
CA VAL A 135 0.43 6.73 -2.96
C VAL A 135 -0.12 7.80 -3.88
N GLU A 136 0.14 9.05 -3.54
CA GLU A 136 -0.02 10.19 -4.43
C GLU A 136 1.32 10.94 -4.46
N ILE A 137 1.83 11.20 -5.64
CA ILE A 137 3.03 12.00 -5.85
C ILE A 137 2.79 13.07 -6.89
N ASP A 138 3.16 14.28 -6.52
CA ASP A 138 3.41 15.36 -7.46
C ASP A 138 4.86 15.26 -7.95
N PHE A 139 5.02 14.78 -9.19
CA PHE A 139 6.32 14.61 -9.84
C PHE A 139 7.04 15.95 -10.04
N SER A 140 6.30 17.05 -10.19
CA SER A 140 6.87 18.40 -10.32
C SER A 140 7.48 18.91 -9.01
N ALA A 141 7.02 18.41 -7.87
CA ALA A 141 7.51 18.76 -6.55
C ALA A 141 8.62 17.84 -6.01
N ILE A 142 8.98 16.77 -6.73
CA ILE A 142 10.01 15.83 -6.31
C ILE A 142 11.40 16.49 -6.25
N ASN A 143 12.10 16.29 -5.14
CA ASN A 143 13.50 16.67 -5.00
C ASN A 143 14.42 15.49 -5.33
N SER A 144 15.16 15.58 -6.44
CA SER A 144 16.13 14.55 -6.86
C SER A 144 17.25 14.23 -5.85
N ARG A 145 17.49 15.09 -4.86
CA ARG A 145 18.47 14.84 -3.78
C ARG A 145 17.84 14.23 -2.53
N SER A 146 16.51 14.20 -2.45
CA SER A 146 15.79 13.66 -1.29
C SER A 146 15.73 12.14 -1.38
N LYS A 147 16.36 11.46 -0.42
CA LYS A 147 16.28 10.00 -0.31
C LYS A 147 14.82 9.52 -0.20
N GLY A 148 14.00 10.22 0.58
CA GLY A 148 12.60 9.87 0.77
C GLY A 148 11.77 9.97 -0.51
N ASP A 149 12.05 10.96 -1.36
CA ASP A 149 11.36 11.09 -2.65
C ASP A 149 11.78 10.00 -3.62
N LEU A 150 13.06 9.64 -3.66
CA LEU A 150 13.55 8.51 -4.45
C LEU A 150 12.96 7.18 -3.98
N GLU A 151 12.87 6.96 -2.66
CA GLU A 151 12.22 5.78 -2.07
C GLU A 151 10.73 5.70 -2.45
N ARG A 152 10.04 6.84 -2.52
CA ARG A 152 8.64 6.92 -2.97
C ARG A 152 8.47 6.58 -4.45
N LEU A 153 9.30 7.14 -5.34
CA LEU A 153 9.30 6.79 -6.76
C LEU A 153 9.68 5.33 -7.00
N PHE A 154 10.56 4.78 -6.16
CA PHE A 154 11.01 3.39 -6.27
C PHE A 154 9.87 2.38 -6.07
N LEU A 155 8.82 2.75 -5.33
CA LEU A 155 7.67 1.87 -5.05
C LEU A 155 7.03 1.30 -6.32
N TRP A 156 7.09 2.01 -7.44
CA TRP A 156 6.48 1.57 -8.71
C TRP A 156 7.50 1.43 -9.86
N CYS A 157 8.80 1.52 -9.60
CA CYS A 157 9.81 1.09 -10.57
C CYS A 157 9.65 -0.41 -10.84
N LYS A 158 9.97 -0.88 -12.05
CA LYS A 158 9.91 -2.30 -12.41
C LYS A 158 10.63 -3.18 -11.38
N GLU A 159 11.80 -2.76 -10.92
CA GLU A 159 12.58 -3.49 -9.91
C GLU A 159 11.93 -3.49 -8.53
N GLY A 160 11.20 -2.43 -8.18
CA GLY A 160 10.40 -2.36 -6.96
C GLY A 160 9.19 -3.28 -7.03
N TRP A 161 8.53 -3.32 -8.19
CA TRP A 161 7.40 -4.20 -8.45
C TRP A 161 7.76 -5.69 -8.38
N GLN A 162 8.81 -6.09 -9.08
CA GLN A 162 9.29 -7.49 -9.11
C GLN A 162 9.72 -8.00 -7.73
N ARG A 163 10.06 -7.08 -6.81
CA ARG A 163 10.38 -7.39 -5.41
C ARG A 163 9.18 -7.22 -4.47
N SER A 164 7.98 -7.00 -5.01
CA SER A 164 6.74 -6.77 -4.26
C SER A 164 6.82 -5.60 -3.26
N VAL A 165 7.68 -4.61 -3.52
CA VAL A 165 7.91 -3.46 -2.61
C VAL A 165 6.62 -2.68 -2.35
N LEU A 166 5.76 -2.56 -3.36
CA LEU A 166 4.47 -1.87 -3.23
C LEU A 166 3.51 -2.62 -2.29
N GLY A 167 3.48 -3.96 -2.37
CA GLY A 167 2.69 -4.82 -1.48
C GLY A 167 3.22 -4.83 -0.04
N GLU A 168 4.54 -4.85 0.14
CA GLU A 168 5.18 -4.69 1.45
C GLU A 168 4.88 -3.33 2.06
N TYR A 169 5.00 -2.26 1.27
CA TYR A 169 4.68 -0.90 1.70
C TYR A 169 3.22 -0.77 2.11
N ARG A 170 2.29 -1.36 1.34
CA ARG A 170 0.87 -1.45 1.72
C ARG A 170 0.70 -2.16 3.06
N SER A 171 1.31 -3.33 3.22
CA SER A 171 1.22 -4.12 4.44
C SER A 171 1.75 -3.35 5.65
N GLN A 172 2.85 -2.62 5.48
CA GLN A 172 3.41 -1.73 6.50
C GLN A 172 2.44 -0.58 6.84
N ARG A 173 1.88 0.12 5.83
CA ARG A 173 0.89 1.19 6.06
C ARG A 173 -0.36 0.66 6.78
N GLN A 174 -0.82 -0.53 6.42
CA GLN A 174 -1.96 -1.16 7.05
C GLN A 174 -1.65 -1.55 8.50
N ALA A 175 -0.49 -2.15 8.77
CA ALA A 175 -0.05 -2.51 10.12
C ALA A 175 0.11 -1.29 11.04
N LEU A 176 0.59 -0.17 10.49
CA LEU A 176 0.75 1.10 11.19
C LEU A 176 -0.52 1.98 11.16
N SER A 177 -1.62 1.47 10.60
CA SER A 177 -2.89 2.18 10.61
C SER A 177 -3.36 2.40 12.03
N ARG A 178 -3.90 3.59 12.31
CA ARG A 178 -4.50 3.91 13.62
C ARG A 178 -5.50 2.85 14.09
N PHE A 179 -6.24 2.24 13.16
CA PHE A 179 -7.21 1.19 13.47
C PHE A 179 -6.54 -0.10 13.94
N TYR A 180 -5.42 -0.49 13.31
CA TYR A 180 -4.66 -1.68 13.69
C TYR A 180 -3.89 -1.46 14.98
N VAL A 181 -3.21 -0.33 15.13
CA VAL A 181 -2.52 0.02 16.37
C VAL A 181 -3.52 0.13 17.52
N GLY A 182 -4.64 0.82 17.30
CA GLY A 182 -5.73 0.95 18.26
C GLY A 182 -6.34 -0.40 18.67
N ALA A 183 -6.61 -1.28 17.71
CA ALA A 183 -7.11 -2.62 18.01
C ALA A 183 -6.03 -3.51 18.70
N MET A 184 -4.75 -3.30 18.40
CA MET A 184 -3.63 -4.05 19.01
C MET A 184 -3.46 -3.70 20.48
N VAL A 185 -3.51 -2.40 20.84
CA VAL A 185 -3.37 -1.97 22.24
C VAL A 185 -4.55 -2.41 23.10
N GLN A 186 -5.71 -2.67 22.49
CA GLN A 186 -6.89 -3.24 23.13
C GLN A 186 -6.88 -4.78 23.17
N SER A 187 -5.84 -5.47 22.66
CA SER A 187 -5.77 -6.93 22.73
C SER A 187 -5.48 -7.42 24.15
N ASP A 188 -5.98 -8.60 24.51
CA ASP A 188 -5.74 -9.17 25.86
C ASP A 188 -4.25 -9.22 26.21
N VAL A 189 -3.42 -9.58 25.23
CA VAL A 189 -1.96 -9.65 25.40
C VAL A 189 -1.37 -8.30 25.81
N VAL A 190 -1.76 -7.21 25.14
CA VAL A 190 -1.21 -5.88 25.44
C VAL A 190 -1.82 -5.32 26.72
N VAL A 191 -3.13 -5.49 26.94
CA VAL A 191 -3.77 -5.06 28.18
C VAL A 191 -3.17 -5.77 29.40
N ASP A 192 -2.83 -7.05 29.28
CA ASP A 192 -2.13 -7.80 30.33
C ASP A 192 -0.69 -7.33 30.56
N VAL A 193 0.01 -6.91 29.51
CA VAL A 193 1.33 -6.27 29.66
C VAL A 193 1.18 -4.94 30.41
N ILE A 194 0.25 -4.08 30.00
CA ILE A 194 -0.03 -2.80 30.67
C ILE A 194 -0.36 -3.05 32.15
N ARG A 195 -1.24 -4.01 32.45
CA ARG A 195 -1.61 -4.39 33.82
C ARG A 195 -0.40 -4.77 34.66
N ARG A 196 0.50 -5.60 34.12
CA ARG A 196 1.71 -6.04 34.84
C ARG A 196 2.66 -4.88 35.13
N GLU A 197 2.90 -4.01 34.16
CA GLU A 197 3.76 -2.84 34.34
C GLU A 197 3.14 -1.83 35.32
N LEU A 198 1.83 -1.59 35.27
CA LEU A 198 1.15 -0.74 36.25
C LEU A 198 1.20 -1.31 37.68
N ARG A 199 1.04 -2.63 37.85
CA ARG A 199 1.21 -3.29 39.16
C ARG A 199 2.64 -3.21 39.67
N ARG A 200 3.64 -3.21 38.79
CA ARG A 200 5.04 -3.04 39.17
C ARG A 200 5.32 -1.64 39.71
N LEU A 201 4.70 -0.62 39.11
CA LEU A 201 4.78 0.77 39.57
C LEU A 201 3.97 0.99 40.85
N SER A 202 2.83 0.29 41.00
CA SER A 202 1.89 0.43 42.11
C SER A 202 1.54 -0.93 42.73
N PRO A 203 2.43 -1.55 43.54
CA PRO A 203 2.27 -2.93 44.01
C PRO A 203 1.03 -3.19 44.87
N ASN A 204 0.57 -2.17 45.59
CA ASN A 204 -0.56 -2.27 46.53
C ASN A 204 -1.91 -1.92 45.89
N VAL A 205 -1.94 -1.62 44.59
CA VAL A 205 -3.16 -1.23 43.88
C VAL A 205 -3.71 -2.42 43.10
N LYS A 206 -4.97 -2.77 43.38
CA LYS A 206 -5.70 -3.76 42.58
C LYS A 206 -6.08 -3.12 41.25
N ILE A 207 -5.54 -3.67 40.16
CA ILE A 207 -5.80 -3.21 38.79
C ILE A 207 -6.39 -4.38 38.00
N GLU A 208 -7.59 -4.17 37.48
CA GLU A 208 -8.31 -5.12 36.62
C GLU A 208 -8.18 -4.77 35.13
N VAL A 209 -8.27 -5.80 34.28
CA VAL A 209 -8.13 -5.68 32.82
C VAL A 209 -9.21 -4.75 32.24
N GLU A 210 -10.46 -4.88 32.70
CA GLU A 210 -11.58 -4.06 32.22
C GLU A 210 -11.39 -2.56 32.50
N GLN A 211 -10.82 -2.21 33.67
CA GLN A 211 -10.53 -0.81 34.00
C GLN A 211 -9.53 -0.19 33.02
N ILE A 212 -8.50 -0.96 32.63
CA ILE A 212 -7.51 -0.52 31.64
C ILE A 212 -8.17 -0.37 30.27
N ARG A 213 -9.06 -1.30 29.89
CA ARG A 213 -9.81 -1.23 28.63
C ARG A 213 -10.66 0.02 28.58
N ASP A 214 -11.38 0.34 29.65
CA ASP A 214 -12.24 1.52 29.74
C ASP A 214 -11.44 2.81 29.58
N VAL A 215 -10.30 2.94 30.28
CA VAL A 215 -9.42 4.10 30.13
C VAL A 215 -8.89 4.19 28.70
N LEU A 216 -8.45 3.08 28.11
CA LEU A 216 -7.96 3.07 26.73
C LEU A 216 -9.03 3.54 25.74
N VAL A 217 -10.26 3.03 25.84
CA VAL A 217 -11.33 3.31 24.87
C VAL A 217 -11.94 4.70 25.07
N ASN A 218 -12.14 5.12 26.32
CA ASN A 218 -12.90 6.33 26.62
C ASN A 218 -12.03 7.58 26.79
N GLU A 219 -10.76 7.43 27.17
CA GLU A 219 -9.89 8.55 27.54
C GLU A 219 -8.65 8.68 26.65
N VAL A 220 -8.07 7.57 26.17
CA VAL A 220 -6.81 7.59 25.42
C VAL A 220 -7.02 7.53 23.91
N LEU A 221 -7.89 6.63 23.44
CA LEU A 221 -8.15 6.44 22.02
C LEU A 221 -9.21 7.41 21.52
N LYS A 222 -8.98 8.00 20.35
CA LYS A 222 -10.00 8.78 19.66
C LYS A 222 -11.14 7.85 19.23
N ARG A 223 -12.40 8.32 19.34
CA ARG A 223 -13.59 7.53 18.96
C ARG A 223 -13.54 6.98 17.54
N ASP A 224 -12.98 7.76 16.61
CA ASP A 224 -12.84 7.38 15.20
C ASP A 224 -11.75 6.32 14.93
N VAL A 225 -11.06 5.84 15.97
CA VAL A 225 -10.14 4.68 15.93
C VAL A 225 -10.85 3.40 16.38
N THR A 226 -11.83 3.51 17.27
CA THR A 226 -12.54 2.37 17.89
C THR A 226 -13.85 2.02 17.18
N GLU A 227 -14.39 2.96 16.41
CA GLU A 227 -15.67 2.86 15.72
C GLU A 227 -15.51 2.74 14.19
N GLY A 228 -16.58 2.30 13.52
CA GLY A 228 -16.63 2.15 12.06
C GLY A 228 -16.10 0.82 11.52
N GLU A 229 -16.33 0.58 10.22
CA GLU A 229 -16.04 -0.70 9.56
C GLU A 229 -14.55 -1.07 9.62
N ARG A 230 -13.65 -0.09 9.42
CA ARG A 230 -12.19 -0.30 9.47
C ARG A 230 -11.70 -0.73 10.85
N ALA A 231 -12.28 -0.20 11.92
CA ALA A 231 -11.97 -0.62 13.29
C ALA A 231 -12.45 -2.06 13.56
N VAL A 232 -13.63 -2.41 13.06
CA VAL A 232 -14.17 -3.78 13.14
C VAL A 232 -13.28 -4.77 12.37
N GLU A 233 -12.84 -4.42 11.16
CA GLU A 233 -11.95 -5.27 10.36
C GLU A 233 -10.59 -5.49 11.05
N ALA A 234 -10.00 -4.42 11.58
CA ALA A 234 -8.74 -4.49 12.32
C ALA A 234 -8.83 -5.43 13.54
N ARG A 235 -9.90 -5.31 14.33
CA ARG A 235 -10.18 -6.21 15.47
C ARG A 235 -10.29 -7.67 15.04
N LYS A 236 -11.06 -7.95 13.98
CA LYS A 236 -11.23 -9.31 13.45
C LYS A 236 -9.90 -9.93 13.02
N ARG A 237 -9.05 -9.17 12.34
CA ARG A 237 -7.72 -9.65 11.89
C ARG A 237 -6.78 -9.92 13.07
N ILE A 238 -6.73 -9.04 14.07
CA ILE A 238 -5.90 -9.24 15.26
C ILE A 238 -6.37 -10.47 16.04
N ALA A 239 -7.68 -10.65 16.23
CA ALA A 239 -8.24 -11.83 16.88
C ALA A 239 -7.85 -13.13 16.14
N LYS A 240 -7.91 -13.13 14.80
CA LYS A 240 -7.51 -14.27 13.96
C LYS A 240 -6.01 -14.58 14.09
N ALA A 241 -5.15 -13.55 14.13
CA ALA A 241 -3.71 -13.72 14.30
C ALA A 241 -3.35 -14.28 15.68
N SER A 242 -3.94 -13.74 16.75
CA SER A 242 -3.77 -14.24 18.11
C SER A 242 -4.26 -15.68 18.26
N GLY A 243 -5.41 -16.03 17.67
CA GLY A 243 -5.94 -17.39 17.67
C GLY A 243 -5.03 -18.40 16.95
N ARG A 244 -4.37 -18.00 15.85
CA ARG A 244 -3.37 -18.84 15.16
C ARG A 244 -2.11 -19.05 16.00
N ALA A 245 -1.59 -17.99 16.62
CA ALA A 245 -0.41 -18.08 17.49
C ALA A 245 -0.66 -18.96 18.73
N LEU A 246 -1.85 -18.87 19.34
CA LEU A 246 -2.28 -19.73 20.44
C LEU A 246 -2.37 -21.21 20.03
N ARG A 247 -2.91 -21.50 18.83
CA ARG A 247 -2.99 -22.87 18.29
C ARG A 247 -1.62 -23.46 17.99
N ALA A 248 -0.71 -22.68 17.39
CA ALA A 248 0.67 -23.11 17.13
C ALA A 248 1.41 -23.42 18.44
N LYS A 249 1.30 -22.56 19.46
CA LYS A 249 1.93 -22.78 20.77
C LYS A 249 1.37 -24.00 21.50
N LYS A 250 0.08 -24.32 21.31
CA LYS A 250 -0.55 -25.54 21.85
C LYS A 250 -0.04 -26.80 21.16
N GLN A 251 0.16 -26.78 19.84
CA GLN A 251 0.73 -27.90 19.08
C GLN A 251 2.19 -28.18 19.46
N THR A 252 3.03 -27.16 19.60
CA THR A 252 4.42 -27.32 20.05
C THR A 252 4.50 -27.89 21.47
N ARG A 253 3.59 -27.47 22.36
CA ARG A 253 3.53 -28.00 23.73
C ARG A 253 3.08 -29.47 23.78
N VAL A 254 2.13 -29.87 22.94
CA VAL A 254 1.70 -31.27 22.84
C VAL A 254 2.80 -32.15 22.27
N ALA A 255 3.55 -31.69 21.26
CA ALA A 255 4.68 -32.42 20.69
C ALA A 255 5.85 -32.62 21.67
N GLY A 256 6.15 -31.62 22.51
CA GLY A 256 7.19 -31.75 23.55
C GLY A 256 6.81 -32.74 24.67
N VAL A 257 5.55 -32.75 25.10
CA VAL A 257 5.08 -33.69 26.13
C VAL A 257 5.14 -35.14 25.63
N THR A 258 4.84 -35.39 24.35
CA THR A 258 4.95 -36.73 23.75
C THR A 258 6.40 -37.21 23.56
N GLN A 259 7.39 -36.32 23.52
CA GLN A 259 8.81 -36.71 23.46
C GLN A 259 9.36 -37.03 24.86
N ASP A 260 9.01 -36.23 25.87
CA ASP A 260 9.42 -36.49 27.27
C ASP A 260 8.81 -37.80 27.83
N GLU A 261 7.62 -38.20 27.37
CA GLU A 261 7.01 -39.50 27.74
C GLU A 261 7.64 -40.70 27.04
N GLN A 262 8.35 -40.51 25.91
CA GLN A 262 9.04 -41.59 25.20
C GLN A 262 10.47 -41.82 25.69
N GLU A 263 11.11 -40.82 26.30
CA GLU A 263 12.44 -40.95 26.92
C GLU A 263 12.39 -41.41 28.39
N ALA A 264 11.20 -41.49 28.99
CA ALA A 264 10.99 -41.90 30.38
C ALA A 264 10.66 -43.40 30.57
N VAL A 265 10.82 -44.24 29.54
CA VAL A 265 10.57 -45.70 29.57
C VAL A 265 11.85 -46.49 29.38
#